data_AF-K1ZGS5-F1
#
_entry.id   AF-K1ZGS5-F1
#
_cell.length_a   1.000
_cell.length_b   1.000
_cell.length_c   1.000
_cell.angle_alpha   90.00
_cell.angle_beta   90.00
_cell.angle_gamma   90.00
#
_symmetry.space_group_name_H-M   'P 1'
#
loop_
_entity.id
_entity.type
_entity.pdbx_description
1 polymer ?
#
loop_
_entity_poly.entity_id
_entity_poly.type
_entity_poly.pdbx_seq_one_letter_code
_entity_poly.pdbx_strand_id
1 'polypeptide(L)' 'MQTIFEWDFRGQPSAGLPAILDQNIKEFGVGLGDEKEFSNEIINGILDHLPEIDETIVKYAP' A
#
# COMPACT_ATOMS: atom_id res chain seq x y z
N MET A 1 -1.17 4.09 3.86
CA MET A 1 -1.66 3.14 4.88
C MET A 1 -3.06 2.58 4.56
N GLN A 2 -4.10 3.41 4.38
CA GLN A 2 -5.46 2.92 4.04
C GLN A 2 -5.47 1.95 2.85
N THR A 3 -4.74 2.29 1.79
CA THR A 3 -4.58 1.44 0.61
C THR A 3 -4.07 0.03 0.92
N ILE A 4 -3.06 -0.11 1.78
CA ILE A 4 -2.45 -1.41 2.12
C ILE A 4 -3.40 -2.21 3.03
N PHE A 5 -4.08 -1.55 3.98
CA PHE A 5 -5.08 -2.20 4.83
C PHE A 5 -6.25 -2.76 4.03
N GLU A 6 -6.79 -1.97 3.10
CA GLU A 6 -7.89 -2.41 2.24
C GLU A 6 -7.47 -3.51 1.26
N TRP A 7 -6.25 -3.42 0.72
CA TRP A 7 -5.69 -4.47 -0.12
C TRP A 7 -5.51 -5.79 0.62
N ASP A 8 -4.98 -5.75 1.85
CA ASP A 8 -4.83 -6.92 2.70
C ASP A 8 -6.19 -7.53 3.09
N PHE A 9 -7.15 -6.69 3.49
CA PHE A 9 -8.51 -7.12 3.80
C PHE A 9 -9.22 -7.81 2.62
N ARG A 10 -8.87 -7.43 1.38
CA ARG A 10 -9.38 -8.04 0.15
C ARG A 10 -8.62 -9.31 -0.27
N GLY A 11 -7.68 -9.80 0.54
CA GLY A 11 -6.89 -11.00 0.26
C GLY A 11 -5.73 -10.76 -0.71
N GLN A 12 -5.17 -9.55 -0.70
CA GLN A 12 -3.98 -9.17 -1.46
C GLN A 12 -4.08 -9.43 -2.99
N PRO A 13 -5.16 -8.98 -3.66
CA PRO A 13 -5.31 -9.18 -5.11
C PRO A 13 -4.23 -8.42 -5.88
N SER A 14 -3.46 -9.12 -6.72
CA SER A 14 -2.35 -8.56 -7.49
C SER A 14 -2.76 -7.43 -8.45
N ALA A 15 -3.98 -7.47 -8.98
CA ALA A 15 -4.51 -6.44 -9.88
C ALA A 15 -5.26 -5.29 -9.17
N GLY A 16 -5.55 -5.41 -7.88
CA GLY A 16 -6.46 -4.50 -7.18
C GLY A 16 -5.80 -3.26 -6.58
N LEU A 17 -4.52 -3.35 -6.22
CA LEU A 17 -3.84 -2.32 -5.43
C LEU A 17 -3.77 -0.94 -6.11
N PRO A 18 -3.46 -0.81 -7.42
CA PRO A 18 -3.47 0.49 -8.10
C PRO A 18 -4.85 1.15 -8.08
N ALA A 19 -5.91 0.36 -8.31
CA ALA A 19 -7.28 0.87 -8.29
C ALA A 19 -7.71 1.31 -6.88
N ILE A 20 -7.30 0.57 -5.85
CA ILE A 20 -7.54 0.93 -4.44
C ILE A 20 -6.78 2.23 -4.10
N LEU A 21 -5.55 2.39 -4.60
CA LEU A 21 -4.76 3.61 -4.39
C LEU A 21 -5.42 4.82 -5.04
N ASP A 22 -5.81 4.70 -6.31
CA ASP A 22 -6.48 5.79 -7.04
C ASP A 22 -7.79 6.19 -6.35
N GLN A 23 -8.58 5.22 -5.87
CA GLN A 23 -9.79 5.51 -5.12
C GLN A 23 -9.47 6.26 -3.82
N ASN A 24 -8.49 5.79 -3.05
CA ASN A 24 -8.09 6.44 -1.80
C ASN A 24 -7.55 7.87 -2.03
N ILE A 25 -6.77 8.10 -3.10
CA ILE A 25 -6.29 9.44 -3.46
C ILE A 25 -7.45 10.35 -3.87
N LYS A 26 -8.45 9.82 -4.59
CA LYS A 26 -9.61 10.60 -5.02
C LYS A 26 -10.54 10.96 -3.86
N GLU A 27 -10.69 10.09 -2.87
CA GLU A 27 -11.59 10.30 -1.74
C GLU A 27 -10.95 11.11 -0.61
N PHE A 28 -9.66 10.86 -0.31
CA PHE A 28 -8.98 11.43 0.85
C PHE A 28 -7.77 12.31 0.49
N GLY A 29 -7.31 12.25 -0.76
CA GLY A 29 -6.12 12.94 -1.25
C GLY A 29 -6.40 14.13 -2.16
N VAL A 30 -7.63 14.65 -2.18
CA VAL A 30 -7.96 15.87 -2.93
C VAL A 30 -7.19 17.04 -2.33
N GLY A 31 -6.29 17.65 -3.11
CA GLY A 31 -5.41 18.73 -2.65
C GLY A 31 -4.00 18.28 -2.27
N LEU A 32 -3.74 16.97 -2.21
CA LEU A 32 -2.38 16.43 -2.14
C LEU A 32 -1.71 16.65 -3.50
N GLY A 33 -0.63 17.44 -3.53
CA GLY A 33 0.20 17.65 -4.71
C GLY A 33 1.16 16.48 -4.90
N ASP A 34 2.44 16.73 -4.62
CA ASP A 34 3.55 15.77 -4.75
C ASP A 34 3.40 14.53 -3.83
N GLU A 35 2.58 14.62 -2.78
CA GLU A 35 2.32 13.54 -1.83
C GLU A 35 1.61 12.32 -2.47
N LYS A 36 1.04 12.49 -3.66
CA LYS A 36 0.48 11.38 -4.48
C LYS A 36 1.57 10.49 -5.07
N GLU A 37 2.67 11.07 -5.54
CA GLU A 37 3.82 10.31 -6.02
C GLU A 37 4.50 9.59 -4.86
N PHE A 38 4.68 10.27 -3.74
CA PHE A 38 5.21 9.67 -2.51
C PHE A 38 4.41 8.43 -2.05
N SER A 39 3.07 8.51 -2.12
CA SER A 39 2.20 7.38 -1.78
C SER A 39 2.39 6.19 -2.74
N ASN A 40 2.58 6.45 -4.04
CA ASN A 40 2.88 5.43 -5.03
C ASN A 40 4.25 4.78 -4.77
N GLU A 41 5.28 5.58 -4.51
CA GLU A 41 6.64 5.07 -4.23
C GLU A 41 6.67 4.15 -3.01
N ILE A 42 6.01 4.55 -1.92
CA ILE A 42 5.90 3.70 -0.71
C ILE A 42 5.25 2.36 -1.04
N ILE A 43 4.14 2.39 -1.77
CA ILE A 43 3.38 1.17 -2.07
C ILE A 43 4.19 0.22 -2.96
N ASN A 44 4.86 0.77 -3.99
CA ASN A 44 5.73 -0.03 -4.84
C ASN A 44 6.92 -0.61 -4.06
N GLY A 45 7.56 0.20 -3.20
CA GLY A 45 8.65 -0.28 -2.35
C GLY A 45 8.21 -1.37 -1.36
N ILE A 46 7.00 -1.27 -0.80
CA ILE A 46 6.43 -2.32 0.05
C ILE A 46 6.22 -3.61 -0.76
N LEU A 47 5.69 -3.52 -1.98
CA LEU A 47 5.48 -4.70 -2.83
C LEU A 47 6.79 -5.38 -3.23
N ASP A 48 7.79 -4.59 -3.61
CA ASP A 48 9.10 -5.10 -4.02
C ASP A 48 9.82 -5.82 -2.88
N HIS A 49 9.61 -5.37 -1.64
CA HIS A 49 10.22 -5.94 -0.43
C HIS A 49 9.24 -6.75 0.42
N LEU A 50 8.05 -7.08 -0.07
CA LEU A 50 6.99 -7.71 0.72
C LEU A 50 7.45 -9.00 1.43
N PRO A 51 8.18 -9.93 0.77
CA PRO A 51 8.66 -11.14 1.45
C PRO A 51 9.66 -10.84 2.58
N GLU A 52 10.53 -9.86 2.39
CA GLU A 52 11.54 -9.46 3.38
C GLU A 52 10.89 -8.76 4.58
N ILE A 53 9.88 -7.93 4.32
CA ILE A 53 9.06 -7.26 5.34
C ILE A 53 8.31 -8.31 6.15
N ASP A 54 7.65 -9.27 5.50
CA ASP A 54 6.90 -10.34 6.17
C ASP A 54 7.82 -11.22 7.02
N GLU A 55 8.97 -11.64 6.49
CA GLU A 55 9.96 -12.41 7.25
C GLU A 55 10.43 -11.65 8.49
N THR A 56 10.72 -10.35 8.34
CA THR A 56 11.15 -9.49 9.43
C THR A 56 10.05 -9.36 10.48
N ILE A 57 8.80 -9.14 10.06
CA ILE A 57 7.66 -9.06 10.97
C ILE A 57 7.52 -10.37 11.75
N VAL A 58 7.51 -11.52 11.08
CA VAL A 58 7.40 -12.84 11.73
C VAL A 58 8.54 -13.09 12.72
N LYS A 59 9.76 -12.65 12.41
CA LYS A 59 10.93 -12.80 13.27
C LYS A 59 10.82 -12.02 14.59
N TYR A 60 10.13 -10.87 14.58
CA TYR A 60 10.05 -9.97 15.73
C TYR A 60 8.65 -9.88 16.35
N ALA A 61 7.63 -10.46 15.71
CA ALA A 61 6.28 -10.58 16.24
C ALA A 61 6.18 -11.82 17.15
N PRO A 62 5.95 -11.65 18.48
CA PRO A 62 5.84 -12.75 19.44
C PRO A 62 4.55 -13.55 19.33
#